data_AF-A0A0K0DDM4-F1
#
_entry.id   AF-A0A0K0DDM4-F1
#
_cell.length_a   1.000
_cell.length_b   1.000
_cell.length_c   1.000
_cell.angle_alpha   90.00
_cell.angle_beta   90.00
_cell.angle_gamma   90.00
#
_symmetry.space_group_name_H-M   'P 1'
#
loop_
_entity.id
_entity.type
_entity.pdbx_description
1 polymer ?
#
loop_
_entity_poly.entity_id
_entity_poly.type
_entity_poly.pdbx_seq_one_letter_code
_entity_poly.pdbx_strand_id
1 'polypeptide(L)'
;MDALVSASGYGYIICRDQRLTQDIEKTTQVLSCDLFAPVITAPFTILYYSYLTWKSSGWLGPLTIYAYFVFVTFVNRYLLSPIVGLVNETEKREGDFRQRHMEVRTNVESIAFYQSGLIENILTNQKLKVLLKTKRKLVDWRFALSIVTNVFDYFGGILSYLIIGIPIFMTHAYDSLSGTELNGIVAMVRFFFFQNFLWSVLLQLYKLRTKTSSFVLVA
;
A
#
# COMPACT_ATOMS: atom_id res chain seq x y z
N MET A 1 -34.11 -32.12 -12.76
CA MET A 1 -33.52 -31.30 -11.67
C MET A 1 -32.06 -31.68 -11.44
N ASP A 2 -31.72 -32.98 -11.40
CA ASP A 2 -30.37 -33.46 -11.06
C ASP A 2 -29.25 -33.09 -12.04
N ALA A 3 -29.55 -32.99 -13.35
CA ALA A 3 -28.55 -32.56 -14.34
C ALA A 3 -28.17 -31.06 -14.21
N LEU A 4 -29.11 -30.21 -13.77
CA LEU A 4 -28.87 -28.78 -13.54
C LEU A 4 -28.15 -28.53 -12.21
N VAL A 5 -28.44 -29.34 -11.18
CA VAL A 5 -27.70 -29.33 -9.90
C VAL A 5 -26.27 -29.82 -10.12
N SER A 6 -26.06 -30.87 -10.92
CA SER A 6 -24.73 -31.36 -11.30
C SER A 6 -23.96 -30.32 -12.13
N ALA A 7 -24.57 -29.72 -13.16
CA ALA A 7 -23.92 -28.67 -13.96
C ALA A 7 -23.59 -27.40 -13.15
N SER A 8 -24.46 -27.00 -12.23
CA SER A 8 -24.18 -25.88 -11.31
C SER A 8 -23.09 -26.22 -10.30
N GLY A 9 -23.03 -27.46 -9.80
CA GLY A 9 -21.98 -27.94 -8.91
C GLY A 9 -20.61 -28.02 -9.58
N TYR A 10 -20.54 -28.59 -10.78
CA TYR A 10 -19.31 -28.64 -11.59
C TYR A 10 -18.83 -27.24 -11.98
N GLY A 11 -19.73 -26.33 -12.40
CA GLY A 11 -19.37 -24.94 -12.69
C GLY A 11 -18.89 -24.16 -11.46
N TYR A 12 -19.40 -24.50 -10.26
CA TYR A 12 -18.95 -23.91 -9.00
C TYR A 12 -17.54 -24.38 -8.62
N ILE A 13 -17.23 -25.66 -8.83
CA ILE A 13 -15.90 -26.23 -8.59
C ILE A 13 -14.87 -25.59 -9.54
N ILE A 14 -15.17 -25.49 -10.84
CA ILE A 14 -14.28 -24.88 -11.84
C ILE A 14 -14.01 -23.40 -11.52
N CYS A 15 -15.04 -22.63 -11.14
CA CYS A 15 -14.87 -21.22 -10.77
C CYS A 15 -14.02 -21.03 -9.50
N ARG A 16 -14.11 -21.97 -8.55
CA ARG A 16 -13.35 -21.94 -7.30
C ARG A 16 -11.88 -22.28 -7.54
N ASP A 17 -11.61 -23.31 -8.34
CA ASP A 17 -10.25 -23.69 -8.72
C ASP A 17 -9.59 -22.60 -9.59
N GLN A 18 -10.36 -21.95 -10.46
CA GLN A 18 -9.91 -20.82 -11.27
C GLN A 18 -9.55 -19.60 -10.41
N ARG A 19 -10.35 -19.28 -9.38
CA ARG A 19 -9.99 -18.22 -8.43
C ARG A 19 -8.71 -18.57 -7.67
N LEU A 20 -8.59 -19.81 -7.19
CA LEU A 20 -7.40 -20.26 -6.47
C LEU A 20 -6.13 -20.14 -7.32
N THR A 21 -6.18 -20.59 -8.57
CA THR A 21 -5.03 -20.46 -9.49
C THR A 21 -4.70 -19.00 -9.77
N GLN A 22 -5.71 -18.15 -9.97
CA GLN A 22 -5.51 -16.72 -10.23
C GLN A 22 -4.92 -15.98 -9.02
N ASP A 23 -5.32 -16.34 -7.80
CA ASP A 23 -4.77 -15.76 -6.58
C ASP A 23 -3.33 -16.22 -6.32
N ILE A 24 -3.02 -17.50 -6.60
CA ILE A 24 -1.65 -18.03 -6.55
C ILE A 24 -0.76 -17.31 -7.56
N GLU A 25 -1.23 -17.14 -8.80
CA GLU A 25 -0.49 -16.46 -9.86
C GLU A 25 -0.18 -15.00 -9.47
N LYS A 26 -1.19 -14.25 -9.00
CA LYS A 26 -1.00 -12.87 -8.55
C LYS A 26 -0.07 -12.76 -7.34
N THR A 27 -0.20 -13.66 -6.38
CA THR A 27 0.69 -13.68 -5.20
C THR A 27 2.13 -13.96 -5.61
N THR A 28 2.33 -14.93 -6.49
CA THR A 28 3.66 -15.30 -7.01
C THR A 28 4.28 -14.18 -7.82
N GLN A 29 3.50 -13.51 -8.68
CA GLN A 29 3.98 -12.37 -9.47
C GLN A 29 4.43 -11.20 -8.57
N VAL A 30 3.61 -10.84 -7.57
CA VAL A 30 3.95 -9.75 -6.64
C VAL A 30 5.16 -10.11 -5.78
N LEU A 31 5.25 -11.35 -5.30
CA LEU A 31 6.38 -11.79 -4.49
C LEU A 31 7.69 -11.81 -5.30
N SER A 32 7.65 -12.41 -6.49
CA SER A 32 8.83 -12.66 -7.32
C SER A 32 9.31 -11.40 -8.04
N CYS A 33 8.41 -10.68 -8.72
CA CYS A 33 8.79 -9.53 -9.54
C CYS A 33 8.87 -8.23 -8.75
N ASP A 34 7.89 -7.96 -7.89
CA ASP A 34 7.77 -6.65 -7.25
C ASP A 34 8.46 -6.56 -5.88
N LEU A 35 8.54 -7.68 -5.14
CA LEU A 35 9.05 -7.67 -3.76
C LEU A 35 10.50 -8.13 -3.65
N PHE A 36 10.88 -9.17 -4.40
CA PHE A 36 12.19 -9.82 -4.22
C PHE A 36 13.36 -8.86 -4.48
N ALA A 37 13.34 -8.14 -5.61
CA ALA A 37 14.43 -7.25 -5.99
C ALA A 37 14.61 -6.07 -5.02
N PRO A 38 13.57 -5.32 -4.61
CA PRO A 38 13.72 -4.26 -3.61
C PRO A 38 14.16 -4.78 -2.25
N VAL A 39 13.66 -5.94 -1.81
CA VAL A 39 13.99 -6.49 -0.49
C VAL A 39 15.46 -6.84 -0.35
N ILE A 40 16.05 -7.41 -1.40
CA ILE A 40 17.46 -7.77 -1.38
C ILE A 40 18.33 -6.54 -1.58
N THR A 41 17.99 -5.63 -2.49
CA THR A 41 18.83 -4.47 -2.83
C THR A 41 18.76 -3.34 -1.80
N ALA A 42 17.66 -3.21 -1.05
CA ALA A 42 17.47 -2.17 -0.04
C ALA A 42 18.57 -2.14 1.04
N PRO A 43 18.91 -3.24 1.75
CA PRO A 43 19.95 -3.19 2.78
C PRO A 43 21.32 -2.79 2.22
N PHE A 44 21.70 -3.27 1.03
CA PHE A 44 22.97 -2.92 0.41
C PHE A 44 23.05 -1.45 0.02
N THR A 45 21.99 -0.93 -0.61
CA THR A 45 21.93 0.50 -0.98
C THR A 45 21.92 1.39 0.26
N ILE A 46 21.15 1.03 1.29
CA ILE A 46 21.12 1.79 2.55
C ILE A 46 22.50 1.84 3.20
N LEU A 47 23.20 0.71 3.33
CA LEU A 47 24.53 0.66 3.92
C LEU A 47 25.56 1.46 3.12
N TYR A 48 25.58 1.30 1.80
CA TYR A 48 26.52 1.98 0.90
C TYR A 48 26.37 3.51 0.98
N TYR A 49 25.15 4.02 0.87
CA TYR A 49 24.90 5.45 0.91
C TYR A 49 25.01 6.05 2.32
N SER A 50 24.71 5.28 3.37
CA SER A 50 24.92 5.72 4.75
C SER A 50 26.40 5.91 5.06
N TYR A 51 27.26 4.97 4.60
CA TYR A 51 28.73 5.11 4.68
C TYR A 51 29.24 6.33 3.89
N LEU A 52 28.74 6.53 2.67
CA LEU A 52 29.15 7.65 1.85
C LEU A 52 28.74 9.00 2.45
N THR A 53 27.53 9.08 3.02
CA THR A 53 27.03 10.27 3.70
C THR A 53 27.85 10.57 4.96
N TRP A 54 28.26 9.54 5.70
CA TRP A 54 29.18 9.69 6.82
C TRP A 54 30.52 10.29 6.39
N LYS A 55 31.09 9.82 5.27
CA LYS A 55 32.34 10.34 4.73
C LYS A 55 32.24 11.81 4.31
N SER A 56 31.11 12.21 3.72
CA SER A 56 30.94 13.55 3.15
C SER A 56 30.46 14.60 4.16
N SER A 57 29.49 14.28 5.02
CA SER A 57 28.88 15.24 5.96
C SER A 57 29.26 14.99 7.42
N GLY A 58 30.12 14.01 7.68
CA GLY A 58 30.46 13.57 9.04
C GLY A 58 29.28 12.84 9.71
N TRP A 59 29.36 12.70 11.04
CA TRP A 59 28.40 11.93 11.83
C TRP A 59 26.99 12.54 11.89
N LEU A 60 26.90 13.87 11.79
CA LEU A 60 25.62 14.60 11.91
C LEU A 60 24.67 14.34 10.72
N GLY A 61 25.23 14.07 9.53
CA GLY A 61 24.45 13.76 8.33
C GLY A 61 23.59 12.51 8.53
N PRO A 62 24.17 11.31 8.67
CA PRO A 62 23.39 10.08 8.85
C PRO A 62 22.45 10.12 10.07
N LEU A 63 22.88 10.74 11.18
CA LEU A 63 22.06 10.85 12.39
C LEU A 63 20.75 11.59 12.15
N THR A 64 20.80 12.75 11.49
CA THR A 64 19.59 13.55 11.19
C THR A 64 18.65 12.82 10.24
N ILE A 65 19.20 12.07 9.27
CA ILE A 65 18.42 11.26 8.33
C ILE A 65 17.69 10.13 9.06
N TYR A 66 18.38 9.40 9.94
CA TYR A 66 17.76 8.32 10.71
C TYR A 66 16.70 8.85 11.68
N ALA A 67 16.95 9.98 12.35
CA ALA A 67 15.98 10.61 13.24
C ALA A 67 14.70 11.01 12.48
N TYR A 68 14.85 11.67 11.32
CA TYR A 68 13.73 12.01 10.45
C TYR A 68 12.96 10.77 9.99
N PHE A 69 13.68 9.72 9.58
CA PHE A 69 13.07 8.48 9.11
C PHE A 69 12.23 7.78 10.18
N VAL A 70 12.73 7.71 11.43
CA VAL A 70 11.97 7.13 12.55
C VAL A 70 10.69 7.90 12.80
N PHE A 71 10.76 9.24 12.78
CA PHE A 71 9.59 10.10 12.95
C PHE A 71 8.55 9.88 11.86
N VAL A 72 8.95 9.94 10.59
CA VAL A 72 8.05 9.74 9.43
C VAL A 72 7.43 8.34 9.46
N THR A 73 8.22 7.31 9.78
CA THR A 73 7.74 5.92 9.88
C THR A 73 6.72 5.75 11.00
N PHE A 74 6.92 6.43 12.14
CA PHE A 74 5.99 6.39 13.26
C PHE A 74 4.64 7.03 12.89
N VAL A 75 4.67 8.23 12.29
CA VAL A 75 3.46 8.93 11.82
C VAL A 75 2.72 8.08 10.79
N ASN A 76 3.42 7.58 9.75
CA ASN A 76 2.81 6.73 8.74
C ASN A 76 2.20 5.45 9.35
N ARG A 77 2.89 4.79 10.29
CA ARG A 77 2.36 3.61 10.98
C ARG A 77 1.06 3.92 11.72
N TYR A 78 0.96 5.08 12.36
CA TYR A 78 -0.25 5.50 13.07
C TYR A 78 -1.43 5.68 12.10
N LEU A 79 -1.23 6.37 10.97
CA LEU A 79 -2.26 6.56 9.94
C LEU A 79 -2.68 5.24 9.24
N LEU A 80 -1.76 4.29 9.12
CA LEU A 80 -2.01 3.00 8.46
C LEU A 80 -2.84 2.03 9.30
N SER A 81 -2.72 2.08 10.62
CA SER A 81 -3.45 1.19 11.53
C SER A 81 -4.97 1.17 11.28
N PRO A 82 -5.68 2.31 11.19
CA PRO A 82 -7.12 2.32 10.91
C PRO A 82 -7.46 1.91 9.46
N ILE A 83 -6.58 2.20 8.49
CA ILE A 83 -6.81 1.86 7.07
C ILE A 83 -6.96 0.35 6.91
N VAL A 84 -6.08 -0.44 7.53
CA VAL A 84 -6.13 -1.91 7.46
C VAL A 84 -7.48 -2.44 7.94
N GLY A 85 -8.00 -1.92 9.06
CA GLY A 85 -9.30 -2.32 9.60
C GLY A 85 -10.45 -1.97 8.66
N LEU A 86 -10.43 -0.77 8.07
CA LEU A 86 -11.43 -0.30 7.12
C LEU A 86 -11.42 -1.08 5.80
N VAL A 87 -10.25 -1.51 5.33
CA VAL A 87 -10.14 -2.38 4.14
C VAL A 87 -10.85 -3.70 4.39
N ASN A 88 -10.56 -4.36 5.52
CA ASN A 88 -11.21 -5.62 5.87
C ASN A 88 -12.73 -5.47 6.01
N GLU A 89 -13.18 -4.40 6.68
CA GLU A 89 -14.62 -4.12 6.76
C GLU A 89 -15.25 -3.91 5.38
N THR A 90 -14.56 -3.17 4.50
CA THR A 90 -15.02 -2.94 3.12
C THR A 90 -15.15 -4.24 2.34
N GLU A 91 -14.16 -5.12 2.41
CA GLU A 91 -14.18 -6.43 1.74
C GLU A 91 -15.34 -7.29 2.25
N LYS A 92 -15.56 -7.33 3.57
CA LYS A 92 -16.70 -8.04 4.16
C LYS A 92 -18.04 -7.49 3.66
N ARG A 93 -18.23 -6.16 3.66
CA ARG A 93 -19.47 -5.52 3.17
C ARG A 93 -19.68 -5.74 1.68
N GLU A 94 -18.61 -5.79 0.90
CA GLU A 94 -18.66 -6.10 -0.52
C GLU A 94 -19.08 -7.57 -0.75
N GLY A 95 -18.57 -8.48 0.08
CA GLY A 95 -19.02 -9.87 0.16
C GLY A 95 -20.52 -9.99 0.43
N ASP A 96 -21.01 -9.35 1.50
CA ASP A 96 -22.45 -9.35 1.86
C ASP A 96 -23.33 -8.84 0.71
N PHE A 97 -22.92 -7.76 0.03
CA PHE A 97 -23.65 -7.20 -1.11
C PHE A 97 -23.67 -8.16 -2.31
N ARG A 98 -22.52 -8.76 -2.64
CA ARG A 98 -22.42 -9.74 -3.73
C ARG A 98 -23.26 -10.98 -3.44
N GLN A 99 -23.23 -11.48 -2.20
CA GLN A 99 -24.06 -12.61 -1.78
C GLN A 99 -25.54 -12.29 -1.95
N ARG A 100 -26.00 -11.12 -1.47
CA ARG A 100 -27.40 -10.72 -1.64
C ARG A 100 -27.80 -10.62 -3.11
N HIS A 101 -26.91 -10.11 -3.96
CA HIS A 101 -27.18 -10.00 -5.38
C HIS A 101 -27.29 -11.38 -6.06
N MET A 102 -26.48 -12.35 -5.63
CA MET A 102 -26.58 -13.73 -6.08
C MET A 102 -27.90 -14.38 -5.63
N GLU A 103 -28.34 -14.15 -4.39
CA GLU A 103 -29.63 -14.66 -3.88
C GLU A 103 -30.81 -14.15 -4.73
N VAL A 104 -30.81 -12.86 -5.09
CA VAL A 104 -31.84 -12.27 -5.96
C VAL A 104 -31.83 -12.90 -7.35
N ARG A 105 -30.64 -13.15 -7.92
CA ARG A 105 -30.50 -13.78 -9.24
C ARG A 105 -31.01 -15.22 -9.24
N THR A 106 -30.66 -16.01 -8.22
CA THR A 106 -31.05 -17.42 -8.13
C THR A 106 -32.54 -17.59 -7.84
N ASN A 107 -33.17 -16.67 -7.11
CA ASN A 107 -34.58 -16.76 -6.71
C ASN A 107 -35.51 -15.82 -7.49
N VAL A 108 -35.12 -15.43 -8.71
CA VAL A 108 -35.87 -14.43 -9.51
C VAL A 108 -37.30 -14.88 -9.82
N GLU A 109 -37.52 -16.17 -10.05
CA GLU A 109 -38.84 -16.75 -10.33
C GLU A 109 -39.79 -16.60 -9.14
N SER A 110 -39.32 -16.93 -7.93
CA SER A 110 -40.10 -16.75 -6.70
C SER A 110 -40.39 -15.27 -6.42
N ILE A 111 -39.41 -14.39 -6.64
CA ILE A 111 -39.59 -12.95 -6.45
C ILE A 111 -40.63 -12.38 -7.45
N ALA A 112 -40.60 -12.85 -8.70
CA ALA A 112 -41.58 -12.48 -9.72
C ALA A 112 -42.99 -13.00 -9.38
N PHE A 113 -43.09 -14.24 -8.88
CA PHE A 113 -44.36 -14.85 -8.47
C PHE A 113 -45.03 -14.09 -7.31
N TYR A 114 -44.26 -13.68 -6.30
CA TYR A 114 -44.76 -12.90 -5.17
C TYR A 114 -44.84 -11.39 -5.43
N GLN A 115 -44.44 -10.92 -6.62
CA GLN A 115 -44.34 -9.49 -6.98
C GLN A 115 -43.49 -8.65 -5.99
N SER A 116 -42.52 -9.28 -5.32
CA SER A 116 -41.73 -8.69 -4.23
C SER A 116 -40.52 -7.86 -4.70
N GLY A 117 -40.41 -7.58 -6.00
CA GLY A 117 -39.21 -6.96 -6.59
C GLY A 117 -38.85 -5.59 -6.00
N LEU A 118 -39.85 -4.78 -5.63
CA LEU A 118 -39.60 -3.48 -4.98
C LEU A 118 -38.98 -3.64 -3.58
N ILE A 119 -39.46 -4.61 -2.79
CA ILE A 119 -38.95 -4.89 -1.45
C ILE A 119 -37.49 -5.35 -1.55
N GLU A 120 -37.21 -6.28 -2.46
CA GLU A 120 -35.86 -6.78 -2.72
C GLU A 120 -34.88 -5.71 -3.19
N ASN A 121 -35.36 -4.78 -4.02
CA ASN A 121 -34.57 -3.63 -4.45
C ASN A 121 -34.24 -2.70 -3.27
N ILE A 122 -35.21 -2.39 -2.41
CA ILE A 122 -34.98 -1.56 -1.21
C ILE A 122 -33.95 -2.20 -0.29
N LEU A 123 -34.07 -3.51 -0.01
CA LEU A 123 -33.13 -4.25 0.84
C LEU A 123 -31.70 -4.26 0.24
N THR A 124 -31.59 -4.52 -1.06
CA THR A 124 -30.30 -4.53 -1.76
C THR A 124 -29.66 -3.14 -1.77
N ASN A 125 -30.44 -2.09 -2.00
CA ASN A 125 -29.97 -0.71 -2.00
C ASN A 125 -29.52 -0.26 -0.59
N GLN A 126 -30.16 -0.75 0.48
CA GLN A 126 -29.67 -0.50 1.85
C GLN A 126 -28.27 -1.07 2.07
N LYS A 127 -28.02 -2.31 1.64
CA LYS A 127 -26.68 -2.94 1.71
C LYS A 127 -25.65 -2.17 0.88
N LEU A 128 -26.02 -1.73 -0.32
CA LEU A 128 -25.17 -0.90 -1.18
C LEU A 128 -24.81 0.43 -0.51
N LYS A 129 -25.77 1.12 0.11
CA LYS A 129 -25.51 2.38 0.82
C LYS A 129 -24.51 2.21 1.97
N VAL A 130 -24.62 1.11 2.73
CA VAL A 130 -23.65 0.79 3.79
C VAL A 130 -22.26 0.57 3.20
N LEU A 131 -22.16 -0.22 2.13
CA LEU A 131 -20.88 -0.46 1.43
C LEU A 131 -20.25 0.84 0.93
N LEU A 132 -21.03 1.72 0.29
CA LEU A 132 -20.53 3.01 -0.21
C LEU A 132 -20.05 3.93 0.90
N LYS A 133 -20.72 3.95 2.05
CA LYS A 133 -20.27 4.71 3.23
C LYS A 133 -18.92 4.21 3.75
N THR A 134 -18.75 2.88 3.88
CA THR A 134 -17.47 2.30 4.32
C THR A 134 -16.36 2.55 3.30
N LYS A 135 -16.65 2.40 1.99
CA LYS A 135 -15.70 2.72 0.92
C LYS A 135 -15.29 4.20 0.92
N ARG A 136 -16.23 5.12 1.10
CA ARG A 136 -15.90 6.55 1.19
C ARG A 136 -14.97 6.83 2.37
N LYS A 137 -15.28 6.31 3.55
CA LYS A 137 -14.40 6.45 4.74
C LYS A 137 -13.00 5.88 4.47
N LEU A 138 -12.89 4.75 3.79
CA LEU A 138 -11.59 4.18 3.39
C LEU A 138 -10.82 5.12 2.45
N VAL A 139 -11.50 5.72 1.47
CA VAL A 139 -10.89 6.68 0.53
C VAL A 139 -10.41 7.93 1.27
N ASP A 140 -11.20 8.46 2.21
CA ASP A 140 -10.82 9.64 3.00
C ASP A 140 -9.52 9.40 3.80
N TRP A 141 -9.39 8.23 4.43
CA TRP A 141 -8.16 7.86 5.14
C TRP A 141 -6.97 7.64 4.21
N ARG A 142 -7.19 7.02 3.04
CA ARG A 142 -6.13 6.87 2.02
C ARG A 142 -5.67 8.22 1.48
N PHE A 143 -6.60 9.16 1.31
CA PHE A 143 -6.30 10.51 0.89
C PHE A 143 -5.47 11.25 1.95
N ALA A 144 -5.85 11.16 3.23
CA ALA A 144 -5.06 11.72 4.33
C ALA A 144 -3.64 11.14 4.39
N LEU A 145 -3.50 9.81 4.26
CA LEU A 145 -2.19 9.16 4.16
C LEU A 145 -1.38 9.72 2.98
N SER A 146 -2.00 9.84 1.81
CA SER A 146 -1.34 10.36 0.60
C SER A 146 -0.86 11.80 0.77
N ILE A 147 -1.65 12.67 1.40
CA ILE A 147 -1.21 14.04 1.71
C ILE A 147 0.00 14.01 2.63
N VAL A 148 -0.08 13.26 3.73
CA VAL A 148 1.00 13.18 4.73
C VAL A 148 2.29 12.66 4.09
N THR A 149 2.21 11.60 3.28
CA THR A 149 3.37 11.06 2.58
C THR A 149 3.97 12.09 1.61
N ASN A 150 3.15 12.76 0.80
CA ASN A 150 3.63 13.78 -0.14
C ASN A 150 4.29 14.96 0.59
N VAL A 151 3.72 15.43 1.70
CA VAL A 151 4.32 16.51 2.50
C VAL A 151 5.69 16.11 3.03
N PHE A 152 5.83 14.89 3.55
CA PHE A 152 7.12 14.39 4.03
C PHE A 152 8.13 14.15 2.89
N ASP A 153 7.69 13.86 1.68
CA ASP A 153 8.57 13.77 0.51
C ASP A 153 9.15 15.13 0.12
N TYR A 154 8.30 16.14 -0.01
CA TYR A 154 8.75 17.50 -0.31
C TYR A 154 9.64 18.05 0.81
N PHE A 155 9.27 17.81 2.06
CA PHE A 155 10.07 18.25 3.21
C PHE A 155 11.41 17.50 3.29
N GLY A 156 11.44 16.20 3.03
CA GLY A 156 12.67 15.40 2.96
C GLY A 156 13.62 15.88 1.85
N GLY A 157 13.07 16.29 0.70
CA GLY A 157 13.81 16.94 -0.36
C GLY A 157 14.49 18.22 0.11
N ILE A 158 13.74 19.13 0.75
CA ILE A 158 14.29 20.39 1.30
C ILE A 158 15.33 20.12 2.39
N LEU A 159 15.05 19.18 3.29
CA LEU A 159 15.97 18.78 4.36
C LEU A 159 17.28 18.23 3.81
N SER A 160 17.24 17.47 2.72
CA SER A 160 18.46 16.95 2.07
C SER A 160 19.38 18.09 1.59
N TYR A 161 18.81 19.17 1.05
CA TYR A 161 19.59 20.36 0.66
C TYR A 161 20.17 21.11 1.87
N LEU A 162 19.42 21.22 2.97
CA LEU A 162 19.90 21.87 4.20
C LEU A 162 21.06 21.10 4.84
N ILE A 163 20.97 19.77 4.89
CA ILE A 163 22.03 18.91 5.44
C ILE A 163 23.34 19.07 4.66
N ILE A 164 23.27 19.25 3.34
CA ILE A 164 24.45 19.48 2.49
C ILE A 164 24.94 20.93 2.58
N GLY A 165 24.03 21.89 2.79
CA GLY A 165 24.39 23.29 2.98
C GLY A 165 25.29 23.53 4.19
N ILE A 166 25.05 22.84 5.31
CA ILE A 166 25.83 23.00 6.55
C ILE A 166 27.34 22.72 6.33
N PRO A 167 27.77 21.56 5.81
CA PRO A 167 29.19 21.29 5.57
C PRO A 167 29.81 22.15 4.46
N ILE A 168 29.01 22.66 3.50
CA ILE A 168 29.50 23.62 2.50
C ILE A 168 29.86 24.96 3.16
N PHE A 169 28.97 25.51 4.00
CA PHE A 169 29.14 26.84 4.58
C PHE A 169 29.97 26.87 5.87
N MET A 170 29.95 25.83 6.72
CA MET A 170 30.67 25.82 8.02
C MET A 170 32.10 25.26 7.92
N THR A 171 32.33 24.24 7.10
CA THR A 171 33.63 23.55 7.09
C THR A 171 34.60 24.07 6.06
N HIS A 172 34.17 24.89 5.07
CA HIS A 172 34.98 25.33 3.91
C HIS A 172 35.74 24.20 3.17
N ALA A 173 35.48 22.94 3.53
CA ALA A 173 36.22 21.76 3.06
C ALA A 173 35.94 21.44 1.59
N TYR A 174 34.98 22.14 0.99
CA TYR A 174 34.53 21.98 -0.38
C TYR A 174 34.96 23.13 -1.32
N ASP A 175 35.69 24.14 -0.84
CA ASP A 175 36.21 25.24 -1.69
C ASP A 175 37.20 24.76 -2.78
N SER A 176 37.79 23.58 -2.62
CA SER A 176 38.72 22.97 -3.57
C SER A 176 38.08 21.98 -4.55
N LEU A 177 36.77 21.71 -4.44
CA LEU A 177 36.07 20.70 -5.26
C LEU A 177 35.34 21.36 -6.42
N SER A 178 35.38 20.73 -7.60
CA SER A 178 34.71 21.27 -8.78
C SER A 178 33.18 21.24 -8.61
N GLY A 179 32.46 22.19 -9.21
CA GLY A 179 30.99 22.25 -9.12
C GLY A 179 30.28 20.96 -9.56
N THR A 180 30.94 20.13 -10.36
CA THR A 180 30.46 18.80 -10.79
C THR A 180 30.47 17.78 -9.65
N GLU A 181 31.53 17.75 -8.84
CA GLU A 181 31.67 16.81 -7.72
C GLU A 181 30.70 17.15 -6.59
N LEU A 182 30.48 18.44 -6.36
CA LEU A 182 29.49 18.92 -5.39
C LEU A 182 28.07 18.52 -5.78
N ASN A 183 27.70 18.69 -7.06
CA ASN A 183 26.41 18.26 -7.58
C ASN A 183 26.25 16.73 -7.50
N GLY A 184 27.33 15.96 -7.69
CA GLY A 184 27.33 14.51 -7.51
C GLY A 184 26.99 14.09 -6.07
N ILE A 185 27.62 14.71 -5.08
CA ILE A 185 27.33 14.45 -3.66
C ILE A 185 25.88 14.83 -3.32
N VAL A 186 25.41 15.97 -3.82
CA VAL A 186 24.03 16.44 -3.62
C VAL A 186 23.01 15.44 -4.17
N ALA A 187 23.26 14.91 -5.38
CA ALA A 187 22.40 13.93 -6.00
C ALA A 187 22.38 12.60 -5.20
N MET A 188 23.53 12.16 -4.68
CA MET A 188 23.66 10.91 -3.92
C MET A 188 22.90 10.94 -2.58
N VAL A 189 23.04 12.02 -1.80
CA VAL A 189 22.32 12.16 -0.52
C VAL A 189 20.81 12.22 -0.76
N ARG A 190 20.38 12.88 -1.83
CA ARG A 190 18.97 12.95 -2.20
C ARG A 190 18.42 11.59 -2.64
N PHE A 191 19.21 10.84 -3.40
CA PHE A 191 18.89 9.46 -3.78
C PHE A 191 18.72 8.57 -2.54
N PHE A 192 19.59 8.71 -1.54
CA PHE A 192 19.48 7.98 -0.28
C PHE A 192 18.18 8.30 0.48
N PHE A 193 17.80 9.58 0.59
CA PHE A 193 16.53 9.98 1.19
C PHE A 193 15.33 9.34 0.47
N PHE A 194 15.32 9.44 -0.87
CA PHE A 194 14.25 8.88 -1.69
C PHE A 194 14.15 7.36 -1.53
N GLN A 195 15.28 6.65 -1.53
CA GLN A 195 15.32 5.19 -1.39
C GLN A 195 14.80 4.72 -0.02
N ASN A 196 15.20 5.39 1.08
CA ASN A 196 14.71 5.05 2.42
C ASN A 196 13.21 5.31 2.55
N PHE A 197 12.72 6.43 2.02
CA PHE A 197 11.30 6.73 2.01
C PHE A 197 10.50 5.67 1.22
N LEU A 198 10.95 5.36 0.00
CA LEU A 198 10.34 4.35 -0.86
C LEU A 198 10.27 2.98 -0.16
N TRP A 199 11.35 2.61 0.55
CA TRP A 199 11.41 1.38 1.34
C TRP A 199 10.39 1.36 2.50
N SER A 200 10.22 2.48 3.21
CA SER A 200 9.17 2.60 4.24
C SER A 200 7.79 2.45 3.64
N VAL A 201 7.50 3.11 2.52
CA VAL A 201 6.22 3.00 1.82
C VAL A 201 5.97 1.56 1.33
N LEU A 202 6.97 0.90 0.74
CA LEU A 202 6.86 -0.48 0.28
C LEU A 202 6.62 -1.46 1.44
N LEU A 203 7.32 -1.32 2.56
CA LEU A 203 7.09 -2.15 3.75
C LEU A 203 5.69 -1.97 4.34
N GLN A 204 5.15 -0.75 4.27
CA GLN A 204 3.81 -0.43 4.73
C GLN A 204 2.73 -0.96 3.80
N LEU A 205 2.92 -0.84 2.47
CA LEU A 205 2.06 -1.43 1.46
C LEU A 205 2.08 -2.96 1.51
N TYR A 206 3.25 -3.56 1.75
CA TYR A 206 3.38 -4.99 1.98
C TYR A 206 2.62 -5.45 3.22
N LYS A 207 2.70 -4.72 4.34
CA LYS A 207 1.92 -5.03 5.56
C LYS A 207 0.41 -4.88 5.37
N LEU A 208 -0.02 -3.89 4.59
CA LEU A 208 -1.41 -3.75 4.16
C LEU A 208 -1.86 -4.95 3.31
N ARG A 209 -1.03 -5.35 2.32
CA ARG A 209 -1.34 -6.41 1.36
C ARG A 209 -1.30 -7.82 1.97
N THR A 210 -0.31 -8.12 2.80
CA THR A 210 -0.21 -9.43 3.48
C THR A 210 -1.35 -9.68 4.46
N LYS A 211 -1.82 -8.63 5.13
CA LYS A 211 -2.98 -8.73 6.02
C LYS A 211 -4.29 -8.94 5.25
N THR A 212 -4.40 -8.45 4.00
CA THR A 212 -5.51 -8.79 3.09
C THR A 212 -5.40 -10.22 2.54
N SER A 213 -4.20 -10.70 2.17
CA SER A 213 -4.02 -12.07 1.65
C SER A 213 -4.29 -13.16 2.69
N SER A 214 -3.97 -12.90 3.97
CA SER A 214 -4.24 -13.86 5.05
C SER A 214 -5.73 -13.96 5.42
N PHE A 215 -6.57 -13.01 4.98
CA PHE A 215 -8.02 -13.02 5.19
C PHE A 215 -8.77 -13.71 4.04
N VAL A 216 -8.24 -13.62 2.81
CA VAL A 216 -8.77 -14.35 1.64
C VAL A 216 -8.53 -15.85 1.73
N LEU A 217 -7.53 -16.31 2.50
CA LEU A 217 -7.25 -17.74 2.73
C LEU A 217 -8.11 -18.41 3.81
N VAL A 218 -8.89 -17.64 4.59
CA VAL A 218 -9.70 -18.15 5.73
C VAL A 218 -11.22 -18.04 5.46
N ALA A 219 -11.64 -17.51 4.31
CA ALA A 219 -13.03 -17.45 3.87
C ALA A 219 -13.26 -18.37 2.67
#